data_AF-A0A543DJU3-F1
#
_entry.id   AF-A0A543DJU3-F1
#
_cell.length_a   1.000
_cell.length_b   1.000
_cell.length_c   1.000
_cell.angle_alpha   90.00
_cell.angle_beta   90.00
_cell.angle_gamma   90.00
#
_symmetry.space_group_name_H-M   'P 1'
#
loop_
_entity.id
_entity.type
_entity.pdbx_description
1 polymer ?
#
loop_
_entity_poly.entity_id
_entity_poly.type
_entity_poly.pdbx_seq_one_letter_code
_entity_poly.pdbx_strand_id
1 'polypeptide(L)'
;MATQLRDAAGDRADRIEIAMNLFAVGDELPPWTQRFIGVDHATLVAHDSQTLLRGTPAEMADELQRRRDAYGVSYVSVNGAFSAQFTPVVELLAGR
;
A
#
# COMPACT_ATOMS: atom_id res chain seq x y z
N MET A 1 9.71 10.59 5.50
CA MET A 1 8.95 11.21 4.39
C MET A 1 7.80 12.07 4.91
N ALA A 2 6.84 11.52 5.65
CA ALA A 2 5.73 12.33 6.19
C ALA A 2 6.14 13.44 7.15
N THR A 3 7.17 13.26 7.98
CA THR A 3 7.63 14.32 8.91
C THR A 3 8.01 15.60 8.18
N GLN A 4 8.86 15.50 7.16
CA GLN A 4 9.26 16.66 6.35
C GLN A 4 8.07 17.32 5.64
N LEU A 5 7.11 16.52 5.15
CA LEU A 5 5.88 17.04 4.56
C LEU A 5 5.03 17.80 5.59
N ARG A 6 4.88 17.24 6.80
CA ARG A 6 4.09 17.83 7.89
C ARG A 6 4.74 19.14 8.38
N ASP A 7 6.05 19.14 8.58
CA ASP A 7 6.80 20.34 8.97
C ASP A 7 6.63 21.47 7.94
N ALA A 8 6.70 21.13 6.64
CA ALA A 8 6.49 22.10 5.56
C ALA A 8 5.03 22.58 5.43
N ALA A 9 4.06 21.79 5.91
CA ALA A 9 2.64 22.12 5.80
C ALA A 9 2.16 23.10 6.90
N GLY A 10 2.89 23.22 8.01
CA GLY A 10 2.52 24.08 9.15
C GLY A 10 1.12 23.73 9.68
N ASP A 11 0.28 24.74 9.88
CA ASP A 11 -1.09 24.59 10.41
C ASP A 11 -2.02 23.70 9.55
N ARG A 12 -1.62 23.37 8.32
CA ARG A 12 -2.38 22.46 7.44
C ARG A 12 -2.00 21.00 7.63
N ALA A 13 -0.93 20.69 8.37
CA ALA A 13 -0.38 19.34 8.48
C ALA A 13 -1.43 18.29 8.87
N ASP A 14 -2.31 18.63 9.80
CA ASP A 14 -3.35 17.70 10.30
C ASP A 14 -4.52 17.53 9.34
N ARG A 15 -4.64 18.38 8.30
CA ARG A 15 -5.70 18.31 7.28
C ARG A 15 -5.26 17.54 6.04
N ILE A 16 -3.99 17.16 5.95
CA ILE A 16 -3.44 16.46 4.79
C ILE A 16 -3.52 14.97 5.02
N GLU A 17 -4.30 14.29 4.18
CA GLU A 17 -4.27 12.84 4.08
C GLU A 17 -3.16 12.38 3.13
N ILE A 18 -2.43 11.35 3.54
CA ILE A 18 -1.35 10.77 2.74
C ILE A 18 -1.86 9.50 2.09
N ALA A 19 -2.05 9.56 0.78
CA ALA A 19 -2.45 8.43 -0.05
C ALA A 19 -1.25 7.55 -0.42
N MET A 20 -1.43 6.23 -0.37
CA MET A 20 -0.50 5.28 -1.00
C MET A 20 -1.26 4.42 -2.01
N ASN A 21 -0.76 4.35 -3.25
CA ASN A 21 -1.34 3.51 -4.28
C ASN A 21 -0.62 2.17 -4.34
N LEU A 22 -1.35 1.09 -4.09
CA LEU A 22 -0.87 -0.29 -4.24
C LEU A 22 -1.12 -0.71 -5.69
N PHE A 23 -0.03 -1.00 -6.41
CA PHE A 23 -0.11 -1.39 -7.80
C PHE A 23 -0.45 -2.87 -7.96
N ALA A 24 -0.08 -3.69 -6.97
CA ALA A 24 -0.33 -5.13 -6.99
C ALA A 24 -0.57 -5.68 -5.57
N VAL A 25 -1.41 -6.71 -5.49
CA VAL A 25 -1.67 -7.47 -4.26
C VAL A 25 -1.47 -8.95 -4.56
N GLY A 26 -0.80 -9.65 -3.64
CA GLY A 26 -0.50 -11.06 -3.75
C GLY A 26 0.67 -11.38 -4.68
N ASP A 27 0.67 -12.61 -5.19
CA ASP A 27 1.78 -13.18 -5.94
C ASP A 27 1.58 -13.18 -7.46
N GLU A 28 0.36 -12.91 -7.91
CA GLU A 28 0.03 -12.85 -9.32
C GLU A 28 -0.03 -11.40 -9.80
N LEU A 29 0.81 -11.07 -10.77
CA LEU A 29 0.80 -9.77 -11.42
C LEU A 29 0.07 -9.88 -12.76
N PRO A 30 -1.13 -9.30 -12.92
CA PRO A 30 -1.83 -9.33 -14.19
C PRO A 30 -0.97 -8.73 -15.31
N PRO A 31 -1.02 -9.25 -16.56
CA PRO A 31 -0.15 -8.78 -17.64
C PRO A 31 -0.26 -7.28 -17.94
N TRP A 32 -1.45 -6.69 -17.74
CA TRP A 32 -1.65 -5.26 -17.92
C TRP A 32 -0.98 -4.44 -16.80
N THR A 33 -0.98 -4.94 -15.57
CA THR A 33 -0.29 -4.33 -14.43
C THR A 33 1.22 -4.41 -14.63
N GLN A 34 1.75 -5.56 -15.05
CA GLN A 34 3.17 -5.70 -15.38
C GLN A 34 3.61 -4.71 -16.47
N ARG A 35 2.82 -4.54 -17.54
CA ARG A 35 3.10 -3.54 -18.60
C ARG A 35 3.06 -2.11 -18.09
N PHE A 36 2.14 -1.80 -17.16
CA PHE A 36 2.03 -0.47 -16.57
C PHE A 36 3.23 -0.13 -15.66
N ILE A 37 3.66 -1.07 -14.82
CA ILE A 37 4.78 -0.88 -13.90
C ILE A 37 6.12 -0.98 -14.64
N GLY A 38 6.21 -1.80 -15.69
CA GLY A 38 7.41 -2.00 -16.51
C GLY A 38 8.40 -3.03 -15.94
N VAL A 39 8.08 -3.68 -14.82
CA VAL A 39 8.88 -4.75 -14.20
C VAL A 39 8.00 -5.92 -13.78
N ASP A 40 8.60 -7.10 -13.66
CA ASP A 40 7.90 -8.32 -13.22
C ASP A 40 7.77 -8.41 -11.68
N HIS A 41 6.97 -9.37 -11.23
CA HIS A 41 6.72 -9.61 -9.80
C HIS A 41 8.01 -9.94 -9.03
N ALA A 42 8.86 -10.80 -9.60
CA ALA A 42 10.13 -11.20 -8.99
C ALA A 42 11.03 -9.99 -8.71
N THR A 43 11.10 -9.04 -9.64
CA THR A 43 11.83 -7.77 -9.47
C THR A 43 11.22 -6.94 -8.33
N LEU A 44 9.89 -6.80 -8.27
CA LEU A 44 9.22 -6.08 -7.19
C LEU A 44 9.52 -6.69 -5.81
N VAL A 45 9.55 -8.02 -5.72
CA VAL A 45 9.91 -8.75 -4.49
C VAL A 45 11.37 -8.54 -4.13
N ALA A 46 12.29 -8.68 -5.09
CA ALA A 46 13.73 -8.52 -4.87
C ALA A 46 14.11 -7.12 -4.36
N HIS A 47 13.34 -6.10 -4.72
CA HIS A 47 13.53 -4.72 -4.29
C HIS A 47 12.67 -4.30 -3.10
N ASP A 48 11.93 -5.22 -2.48
CA ASP A 48 10.99 -4.94 -1.39
C ASP A 48 10.06 -3.74 -1.69
N SER A 49 9.45 -3.75 -2.88
CA SER A 49 8.67 -2.63 -3.38
C SER A 49 7.49 -2.29 -2.45
N GLN A 50 7.39 -1.03 -2.05
CA GLN A 50 6.26 -0.51 -1.26
C GLN A 50 4.93 -0.53 -2.04
N THR A 51 4.96 -0.59 -3.37
CA THR A 51 3.74 -0.64 -4.21
C THR A 51 3.17 -2.06 -4.34
N LEU A 52 3.88 -3.08 -3.83
CA LEU A 52 3.43 -4.46 -3.74
C LEU A 52 3.00 -4.77 -2.30
N LEU A 53 1.86 -5.43 -2.16
CA LEU A 53 1.40 -5.99 -0.88
C LEU A 53 1.29 -7.50 -1.04
N ARG A 54 2.00 -8.29 -0.23
CA ARG A 54 2.18 -9.74 -0.41
C ARG A 54 2.25 -10.47 0.93
N GLY A 55 2.10 -11.80 0.89
CA GLY A 55 2.02 -12.65 2.08
C GLY A 55 0.59 -13.06 2.42
N THR A 56 0.40 -13.56 3.63
CA THR A 56 -0.92 -13.85 4.19
C THR A 56 -1.70 -12.56 4.46
N PRO A 57 -3.05 -12.59 4.51
CA PRO A 57 -3.83 -11.40 4.84
C PRO A 57 -3.44 -10.71 6.15
N ALA A 58 -2.98 -11.48 7.15
CA ALA A 58 -2.49 -10.95 8.42
C ALA A 58 -1.19 -10.17 8.23
N GLU A 59 -0.20 -10.75 7.54
CA GLU A 59 1.06 -10.05 7.22
C GLU A 59 0.83 -8.80 6.38
N MET A 60 -0.11 -8.85 5.44
CA MET A 60 -0.52 -7.70 4.65
C MET A 60 -1.14 -6.59 5.53
N ALA A 61 -2.03 -6.96 6.46
CA ALA A 61 -2.65 -6.00 7.38
C ALA A 61 -1.61 -5.34 8.30
N ASP A 62 -0.69 -6.14 8.85
CA ASP A 62 0.40 -5.67 9.70
C ASP A 62 1.35 -4.75 8.92
N GLU A 63 1.65 -5.08 7.66
CA GLU A 63 2.46 -4.25 6.79
C GLU A 63 1.79 -2.89 6.49
N LEU A 64 0.47 -2.86 6.29
CA LEU A 64 -0.27 -1.61 6.13
C LEU A 64 -0.27 -0.75 7.40
N GLN A 65 -0.40 -1.37 8.57
CA GLN A 65 -0.27 -0.66 9.86
C GLN A 65 1.15 -0.11 10.05
N ARG A 66 2.18 -0.93 9.78
CA ARG A 66 3.58 -0.47 9.80
C ARG A 66 3.82 0.72 8.87
N ARG A 67 3.23 0.73 7.67
CA ARG A 67 3.32 1.85 6.72
C ARG A 67 2.60 3.09 7.23
N ARG A 68 1.45 2.94 7.89
CA ARG A 68 0.75 4.04 8.58
C ARG A 68 1.64 4.65 9.67
N ASP A 69 2.24 3.82 10.52
CA ASP A 69 3.07 4.27 11.64
C ASP A 69 4.39 4.88 11.18
N ALA A 70 5.09 4.24 10.24
CA ALA A 70 6.41 4.66 9.78
C ALA A 70 6.37 5.82 8.79
N TYR A 71 5.34 5.88 7.94
CA TYR A 71 5.27 6.82 6.82
C TYR A 71 4.06 7.76 6.88
N GLY A 72 3.17 7.63 7.86
CA GLY A 72 2.01 8.50 8.02
C GLY A 72 0.91 8.29 6.98
N VAL A 73 0.87 7.12 6.31
CA VAL A 73 -0.15 6.79 5.29
C VAL A 73 -1.55 6.81 5.93
N SER A 74 -2.43 7.66 5.40
CA SER A 74 -3.81 7.82 5.87
C SER A 74 -4.74 6.79 5.24
N TYR A 75 -4.57 6.53 3.95
CA TYR A 75 -5.38 5.58 3.21
C TYR A 75 -4.58 4.95 2.07
N VAL A 76 -5.06 3.78 1.64
CA VAL A 76 -4.52 3.08 0.47
C VAL A 76 -5.56 3.01 -0.63
N SER A 77 -5.09 3.10 -1.87
CA SER A 77 -5.89 2.74 -3.04
C SER A 77 -5.35 1.46 -3.65
N VAL A 78 -6.25 0.67 -4.22
CA VAL A 78 -5.93 -0.58 -4.91
C VAL A 78 -6.80 -0.66 -6.16
N ASN A 79 -6.25 -1.23 -7.24
CA ASN A 79 -7.07 -1.49 -8.41
C ASN A 79 -8.16 -2.53 -8.08
N GLY A 80 -9.39 -2.31 -8.54
CA GLY A 80 -10.54 -3.20 -8.27
C GLY A 80 -10.34 -4.64 -8.73
N ALA A 81 -9.44 -4.90 -9.67
CA ALA A 81 -9.04 -6.26 -10.08
C ALA A 81 -8.48 -7.11 -8.92
N PHE A 82 -7.91 -6.46 -7.89
CA PHE A 82 -7.37 -7.12 -6.71
C PHE A 82 -8.35 -7.16 -5.52
N SER A 83 -9.60 -6.70 -5.71
CA SER A 83 -10.59 -6.58 -4.63
C SER A 83 -10.77 -7.89 -3.85
N ALA A 84 -10.94 -9.02 -4.54
CA ALA A 84 -11.13 -10.33 -3.90
C ALA A 84 -9.93 -10.75 -3.02
N GLN A 85 -8.70 -10.46 -3.46
CA GLN A 85 -7.49 -10.74 -2.68
C GLN A 85 -7.32 -9.76 -1.51
N PHE A 86 -7.82 -8.53 -1.66
CA PHE A 86 -7.70 -7.49 -0.66
C PHE A 86 -8.80 -7.53 0.42
N THR A 87 -9.98 -8.08 0.12
CA THR A 87 -11.12 -8.16 1.06
C THR A 87 -10.74 -8.71 2.44
N PRO A 88 -10.03 -9.86 2.56
CA PRO A 88 -9.66 -10.40 3.87
C PRO A 88 -8.75 -9.45 4.69
N VAL A 89 -7.93 -8.64 4.02
CA VAL A 89 -7.10 -7.62 4.68
C VAL A 89 -7.97 -6.52 5.26
N VAL A 90 -8.96 -6.06 4.50
CA VAL A 90 -9.92 -5.04 4.96
C VAL A 90 -10.72 -5.54 6.16
N GLU A 91 -11.15 -6.80 6.16
CA GLU A 91 -11.88 -7.42 7.29
C GLU A 91 -11.03 -7.41 8.57
N LEU A 92 -9.72 -7.69 8.47
CA LEU A 92 -8.79 -7.66 9.60
C LEU A 92 -8.51 -6.25 10.15
N LEU A 93 -8.67 -5.23 9.31
CA LEU A 93 -8.47 -3.83 9.66
C LEU A 93 -9.76 -3.11 10.05
N ALA A 94 -10.92 -3.71 9.80
CA ALA A 94 -12.21 -3.10 10.11
C ALA A 94 -12.33 -2.83 11.63
N GLY A 95 -12.56 -1.56 11.98
CA GLY A 95 -12.70 -1.13 13.38
C GLY A 95 -11.37 -0.87 14.11
N ARG A 96 -10.25 -0.82 13.40
CA ARG A 96 -8.93 -0.43 13.90
C ARG A 96 -8.52 0.96 13.44
#